data_AF-A0A533V844-F1
#
_entry.id   AF-A0A533V844-F1
#
_cell.length_a   1.000
_cell.length_b   1.000
_cell.length_c   1.000
_cell.angle_alpha   90.00
_cell.angle_beta   90.00
_cell.angle_gamma   90.00
#
_symmetry.space_group_name_H-M   'P 1'
#
loop_
_entity.id
_entity.type
_entity.pdbx_description
1 polymer ?
#
loop_
_entity_poly.entity_id
_entity_poly.type
_entity_poly.pdbx_seq_one_letter_code
_entity_poly.pdbx_strand_id
1 'polypeptide(L)' 'MEVDFVKSTDGGKTFGDTINISNSPDSRSVGARIAAQGNNVYISWMEIKPGEKDVMFRASNDNGGTFGNAVMVSK' A
#
# COMPACT_ATOMS: atom_id res chain seq x y z
N MET A 1 4.50 11.86 -4.23
CA MET A 1 5.21 10.56 -4.34
C MET A 1 4.28 9.56 -3.75
N GLU A 2 3.96 8.51 -4.49
CA GLU A 2 2.98 7.52 -4.08
C GLU A 2 3.64 6.22 -3.68
N VAL A 3 2.89 5.39 -2.96
CA VAL A 3 3.16 3.97 -2.82
C VAL A 3 2.21 3.24 -3.76
N ASP A 4 2.80 2.57 -4.75
CA ASP A 4 2.07 1.80 -5.74
C ASP A 4 2.28 0.30 -5.51
N PHE A 5 1.29 -0.50 -5.90
CA PHE A 5 1.32 -1.95 -5.85
C PHE A 5 1.05 -2.55 -7.22
N VAL A 6 1.86 -3.54 -7.58
CA VAL A 6 1.62 -4.45 -8.70
C VAL A 6 1.81 -5.88 -8.22
N LYS A 7 1.09 -6.82 -8.83
CA LYS A 7 1.24 -8.24 -8.55
C LYS A 7 1.44 -9.06 -9.81
N SER A 8 2.07 -10.20 -9.60
CA SER A 8 2.21 -11.25 -10.59
C SER A 8 1.41 -12.48 -10.15
N THR A 9 0.82 -13.18 -11.10
CA THR A 9 0.13 -14.47 -10.90
C THR A 9 0.82 -15.61 -11.65
N ASP A 10 1.98 -15.37 -12.25
CA ASP A 10 2.68 -16.31 -13.15
C ASP A 10 4.13 -16.57 -12.73
N GLY A 11 4.43 -16.41 -11.44
CA GLY A 11 5.76 -16.62 -10.88
C GLY A 11 6.75 -15.48 -11.17
N GLY A 12 6.24 -14.26 -11.36
CA GLY A 12 7.05 -13.06 -11.57
C GLY A 12 7.44 -12.80 -13.03
N LYS A 13 6.79 -13.46 -14.00
CA LYS A 13 7.10 -13.24 -15.44
C LYS A 13 6.38 -12.02 -15.98
N THR A 14 5.14 -11.79 -15.56
CA THR A 14 4.35 -10.61 -15.88
C THR A 14 3.76 -9.99 -14.62
N PHE A 15 3.50 -8.69 -14.68
CA PHE A 15 2.83 -7.92 -13.64
C PHE A 15 1.58 -7.27 -14.23
N GLY A 16 0.49 -7.30 -13.47
CA GLY A 16 -0.77 -6.65 -13.87
C GLY A 16 -0.75 -5.14 -13.69
N ASP A 17 -1.94 -4.55 -13.72
CA ASP A 17 -2.13 -3.11 -13.57
C ASP A 17 -1.67 -2.60 -12.20
N THR A 18 -1.19 -1.35 -12.19
CA THR A 18 -0.76 -0.64 -10.99
C THR A 18 -1.95 -0.15 -10.17
N ILE A 19 -1.92 -0.39 -8.86
CA ILE A 19 -2.88 0.12 -7.88
C ILE A 19 -2.16 1.16 -7.01
N ASN A 20 -2.67 2.40 -6.97
CA ASN A 20 -2.17 3.40 -6.01
C ASN A 20 -2.68 3.07 -4.60
N ILE A 21 -1.76 2.70 -3.71
CA ILE A 21 -2.04 2.33 -2.33
C ILE A 21 -2.15 3.55 -1.43
N SER A 22 -1.31 4.57 -1.59
CA SER A 22 -1.37 5.75 -0.74
C SER A 22 -2.57 6.65 -1.06
N ASN A 23 -2.75 6.97 -2.35
CA ASN A 23 -3.78 7.88 -2.83
C ASN A 23 -3.88 9.19 -2.03
N SER A 24 -2.73 9.80 -1.74
CA SER A 24 -2.61 10.97 -0.86
C SER A 24 -1.84 12.08 -1.55
N PRO A 25 -2.51 12.89 -2.41
CA PRO A 25 -1.84 13.86 -3.28
C PRO A 25 -1.10 14.97 -2.50
N ASP A 26 -1.53 15.25 -1.28
CA ASP A 26 -0.98 16.28 -0.41
C ASP A 26 0.11 15.77 0.55
N SER A 27 0.50 14.49 0.41
CA SER A 27 1.49 13.82 1.26
C SER A 27 2.66 13.29 0.42
N ARG A 28 3.83 13.18 1.04
CA ARG A 28 4.90 12.33 0.51
C ARG A 28 4.79 10.93 1.13
N SER A 29 4.41 9.95 0.33
CA SER A 29 4.31 8.55 0.76
C SER A 29 5.65 7.84 0.58
N VAL A 30 6.20 7.28 1.66
CA VAL A 30 7.54 6.65 1.67
C VAL A 30 7.62 5.45 2.59
N GLY A 31 8.70 4.66 2.44
CA GLY A 31 9.06 3.64 3.42
C GLY A 31 8.08 2.47 3.49
N ALA A 32 7.43 2.12 2.37
CA ALA A 32 6.48 1.03 2.32
C ALA A 32 7.07 -0.28 2.85
N ARG A 33 6.22 -1.07 3.50
CA ARG A 33 6.47 -2.44 3.96
C ARG A 33 5.27 -3.29 3.55
N ILE A 34 5.54 -4.53 3.16
CA ILE A 34 4.52 -5.47 2.69
C ILE A 34 4.68 -6.83 3.36
N ALA A 35 3.55 -7.45 3.70
CA ALA A 35 3.46 -8.84 4.15
C ALA A 35 2.27 -9.51 3.46
N ALA A 36 2.37 -10.82 3.21
CA ALA A 36 1.29 -11.60 2.61
C ALA A 36 1.12 -12.93 3.36
N GLN A 37 -0.13 -13.35 3.55
CA GLN A 37 -0.48 -14.62 4.18
C GLN A 37 -1.83 -15.13 3.66
N GLY A 38 -1.83 -16.32 3.04
CA GLY A 38 -3.01 -16.84 2.36
C GLY A 38 -3.46 -15.87 1.27
N ASN A 39 -4.74 -15.48 1.29
CA ASN A 39 -5.30 -14.50 0.35
C ASN A 39 -5.08 -13.05 0.77
N ASN A 40 -4.45 -12.80 1.92
CA ASN A 40 -4.34 -11.46 2.47
C ASN A 40 -3.02 -10.80 2.10
N VAL A 41 -3.07 -9.52 1.79
CA VAL A 41 -1.90 -8.64 1.59
C VAL A 41 -2.05 -7.43 2.49
N TYR A 42 -0.99 -7.12 3.23
CA TYR A 42 -0.94 -6.02 4.18
C TYR A 42 0.17 -5.07 3.78
N ILE A 43 -0.15 -3.79 3.66
CA ILE A 43 0.81 -2.74 3.28
C ILE A 43 0.74 -1.63 4.31
N SER A 44 1.89 -1.26 4.86
CA SER A 44 2.05 -0.06 5.68
C SER A 44 3.06 0.89 5.05
N TRP A 45 2.83 2.19 5.19
CA TRP A 45 3.76 3.23 4.70
C TRP A 45 3.74 4.43 5.64
N MET A 46 4.66 5.36 5.43
CA MET A 46 4.62 6.67 6.08
C MET A 46 4.10 7.73 5.11
N GLU A 47 3.16 8.54 5.57
CA GLU A 47 2.83 9.83 4.96
C GLU A 47 3.56 10.95 5.68
N ILE A 48 4.23 11.79 4.91
CA ILE A 48 4.99 12.92 5.43
C ILE A 48 4.43 14.21 4.85
N LYS A 49 4.01 15.10 5.75
CA LYS A 49 3.62 16.50 5.48
C LYS A 49 4.48 17.43 6.34
N PRO A 50 4.49 18.75 6.07
CA PRO A 50 5.17 19.70 6.96
C PRO A 50 4.64 19.59 8.40
N GLY A 51 5.49 19.15 9.33
CA GLY A 51 5.14 19.01 10.75
C GLY A 51 4.43 17.71 11.15
N GLU A 52 4.05 16.86 10.19
CA GLU A 52 3.26 15.65 10.43
C GLU A 52 3.92 14.42 9.78
N LYS A 53 3.93 13.30 10.51
CA LYS A 53 4.43 12.02 10.03
C LYS A 53 3.53 10.92 10.53
N ASP A 54 2.76 10.34 9.63
CA ASP A 54 1.78 9.33 9.97
C ASP A 54 2.13 7.98 9.37
N VAL A 55 2.00 6.93 10.18
CA VAL A 55 2.03 5.55 9.70
C VAL A 55 0.63 5.20 9.25
N MET A 56 0.52 4.83 7.98
CA MET A 56 -0.70 4.46 7.31
C MET A 56 -0.70 2.97 6.99
N PHE A 57 -1.89 2.40 6.82
CA PHE A 57 -2.10 0.98 6.58
C PHE A 57 -3.26 0.74 5.61
N ARG A 58 -3.11 -0.27 4.73
CA ARG A 58 -4.16 -0.86 3.90
C ARG A 58 -4.02 -2.38 3.88
N ALA A 59 -5.17 -3.04 3.71
CA ALA A 59 -5.24 -4.48 3.55
C ALA A 59 -6.09 -4.87 2.35
N SER A 60 -5.72 -6.00 1.76
CA SER A 60 -6.46 -6.76 0.76
C SER A 60 -6.75 -8.14 1.33
N ASN A 61 -7.92 -8.70 1.00
CA ASN A 61 -8.31 -10.07 1.34
C ASN A 61 -8.60 -10.93 0.08
N ASP A 62 -8.22 -10.43 -1.10
CA ASP A 62 -8.48 -11.01 -2.42
C ASP A 62 -7.21 -11.17 -3.27
N ASN A 63 -6.09 -11.53 -2.62
CA ASN A 63 -4.77 -11.71 -3.22
C ASN A 63 -4.23 -10.42 -3.87
N GLY A 64 -4.45 -9.25 -3.26
CA GLY A 64 -4.04 -7.97 -3.81
C GLY A 64 -4.79 -7.56 -5.08
N GLY A 65 -6.04 -8.02 -5.26
CA GLY A 65 -6.90 -7.57 -6.35
C GLY A 65 -7.51 -6.21 -6.04
N THR A 66 -7.97 -6.01 -4.81
CA THR A 66 -8.53 -4.77 -4.28
C THR A 66 -8.02 -4.51 -2.87
N PHE A 67 -7.99 -3.23 -2.47
CA PHE A 67 -7.60 -2.82 -1.13
C PHE A 67 -8.72 -2.00 -0.50
N GLY A 68 -8.92 -2.18 0.82
CA GLY A 68 -9.82 -1.35 1.60
C GLY A 68 -9.31 0.10 1.75
N ASN A 69 -10.06 0.90 2.51
CA ASN A 69 -9.66 2.28 2.82
C ASN A 69 -8.33 2.33 3.59
N ALA A 70 -7.58 3.43 3.39
CA ALA A 70 -6.39 3.69 4.18
C ALA A 70 -6.78 4.05 5.61
N VAL A 71 -6.01 3.53 6.57
CA VAL A 71 -6.21 3.75 8.00
C VAL A 71 -4.91 4.27 8.59
N MET A 72 -4.98 5.37 9.34
CA MET A 72 -3.87 5.87 10.15
C MET A 72 -3.72 5.01 11.41
N VAL A 73 -2.51 4.56 11.69
CA VAL A 73 -2.20 3.70 12.86
C VAL A 73 -1.19 4.34 13.82
N SER A 74 -0.61 5.48 13.46
CA SER A 74 0.10 6.39 14.38
C SER A 74 -0.85 7.39 15.04
N LYS A 75 -0.37 8.11 16.05
CA LYS A 75 -1.11 9.17 16.77
C LYS A 75 -0.25 10.42 16.88
#